data_AF-A0A2K3JAQ4-F1
#
_entry.id   AF-A0A2K3JAQ4-F1
#
_cell.length_a   1.000
_cell.length_b   1.000
_cell.length_c   1.000
_cell.angle_alpha   90.00
_cell.angle_beta   90.00
_cell.angle_gamma   90.00
#
_symmetry.space_group_name_H-M   'P 1'
#
loop_
_entity.id
_entity.type
_entity.pdbx_description
1 polymer ?
#
loop_
_entity_poly.entity_id
_entity_poly.type
_entity_poly.pdbx_seq_one_letter_code
_entity_poly.pdbx_strand_id
1 'polypeptide(L)'
;MQDNKLGMDLNAAYFNEIIENNFINNERQVYFQIVLLNKIDSNYWERLINIVPKPMFGILFFIVPGILFDWNPASEPYDID
;
A
#
# COMPACT_ATOMS: atom_id res chain seq x y z
N MET A 1 -14.04 -3.99 -20.21
CA MET A 1 -12.73 -3.90 -19.55
C MET A 1 -13.02 -3.31 -18.18
N GLN A 2 -12.78 -4.06 -17.10
CA GLN A 2 -13.15 -3.60 -15.76
C GLN A 2 -12.01 -2.69 -15.30
N ASP A 3 -12.28 -1.40 -15.14
CA ASP A 3 -11.36 -0.46 -14.51
C ASP A 3 -11.11 -0.95 -13.08
N ASN A 4 -10.03 -1.71 -12.89
CA ASN A 4 -9.61 -2.13 -11.55
C ASN A 4 -8.95 -0.92 -10.89
N LYS A 5 -9.81 -0.09 -10.33
CA LYS A 5 -9.54 1.10 -9.52
C LYS A 5 -8.80 0.79 -8.20
N LEU A 6 -8.28 -0.43 -8.03
CA LEU A 6 -7.64 -0.95 -6.83
C LEU A 6 -6.18 -1.33 -7.15
N GLY A 7 -5.21 -0.73 -6.46
CA GLY A 7 -3.79 -0.98 -6.68
C GLY A 7 -3.34 -2.35 -6.18
N MET A 8 -3.72 -2.75 -4.97
CA MET A 8 -3.40 -4.06 -4.39
C MET A 8 -4.47 -4.53 -3.40
N ASP A 9 -4.81 -5.83 -3.47
CA ASP A 9 -5.64 -6.52 -2.50
C ASP A 9 -4.82 -7.62 -1.80
N LEU A 10 -4.68 -7.50 -0.48
CA LEU A 10 -3.93 -8.44 0.35
C LEU A 10 -4.89 -9.24 1.21
N ASN A 11 -5.15 -10.50 0.83
CA ASN A 11 -6.02 -11.38 1.60
C ASN A 11 -5.24 -12.56 2.17
N ALA A 12 -5.35 -12.78 3.49
CA ALA A 12 -4.61 -13.82 4.21
C ALA A 12 -3.10 -13.77 3.91
N ALA A 13 -2.55 -12.55 3.86
CA ALA A 13 -1.16 -12.29 3.48
C ALA A 13 -0.29 -12.16 4.74
N TYR A 14 0.71 -13.02 4.86
CA TYR A 14 1.59 -13.10 6.01
C TYR A 14 3.06 -13.06 5.56
N PHE A 15 3.88 -12.29 6.27
CA PHE A 15 5.35 -12.27 6.09
C PHE A 15 5.82 -11.92 4.66
N ASN A 16 5.07 -11.09 3.93
CA ASN A 16 5.47 -10.59 2.61
C ASN A 16 6.26 -9.29 2.72
N GLU A 17 6.98 -8.97 1.65
CA GLU A 17 7.60 -7.68 1.43
C GLU A 17 6.83 -6.92 0.35
N ILE A 18 6.30 -5.76 0.72
CA ILE A 18 5.56 -4.86 -0.16
C ILE A 18 6.41 -3.60 -0.31
N ILE A 19 7.33 -3.67 -1.26
CA ILE A 19 8.40 -2.70 -1.43
C ILE A 19 8.40 -2.21 -2.88
N GLU A 20 8.61 -0.90 -3.09
CA GLU A 20 8.79 -0.28 -4.42
C GLU A 20 7.61 -0.48 -5.40
N ASN A 21 6.38 -0.66 -4.89
CA ASN A 21 5.18 -0.78 -5.73
C ASN A 21 4.67 0.60 -6.16
N ASN A 22 4.13 0.70 -7.38
CA ASN A 22 3.51 1.93 -7.87
C ASN A 22 2.01 1.98 -7.56
N PHE A 23 1.62 2.84 -6.61
CA PHE A 23 0.22 3.07 -6.25
C PHE A 23 -0.35 4.40 -6.76
N ILE A 24 0.35 5.10 -7.64
CA ILE A 24 -0.06 6.39 -8.21
C ILE A 24 -1.23 6.17 -9.19
N ASN A 25 -2.23 7.06 -9.18
CA ASN A 25 -3.44 6.98 -10.01
C ASN A 25 -4.39 5.80 -9.71
N ASN A 26 -4.19 5.08 -8.61
CA ASN A 26 -5.17 4.09 -8.13
C ASN A 26 -6.24 4.79 -7.28
N GLU A 27 -7.53 4.65 -7.62
CA GLU A 27 -8.61 5.26 -6.81
C GLU A 27 -8.64 4.72 -5.37
N ARG A 28 -8.23 3.46 -5.21
CA ARG A 28 -7.93 2.84 -3.93
C ARG A 28 -6.57 2.17 -4.01
N GLN A 29 -5.61 2.68 -3.26
CA GLN A 29 -4.21 2.25 -3.39
C GLN A 29 -4.03 0.81 -2.90
N VAL A 30 -4.33 0.55 -1.63
CA VAL A 30 -4.22 -0.80 -1.05
C VAL A 30 -5.40 -1.07 -0.13
N TYR A 31 -5.95 -2.28 -0.22
CA TYR A 31 -6.83 -2.86 0.78
C TYR A 31 -6.22 -4.15 1.33
N PHE A 32 -6.45 -4.42 2.61
CA PHE A 32 -6.01 -5.66 3.21
C PHE A 32 -7.07 -6.30 4.10
N GLN A 33 -7.04 -7.62 4.17
CA GLN A 33 -7.86 -8.45 5.03
C GLN A 33 -7.03 -9.62 5.59
N ILE A 34 -7.00 -9.74 6.91
CA ILE A 34 -6.26 -10.79 7.63
C ILE A 34 -4.77 -10.74 7.25
N VAL A 35 -4.13 -9.62 7.59
CA VAL A 35 -2.74 -9.34 7.26
C VAL A 35 -1.93 -9.18 8.54
N LEU A 36 -0.77 -9.82 8.59
CA LEU A 36 0.11 -9.80 9.77
C LEU A 36 1.58 -9.89 9.37
N LEU A 37 2.41 -9.07 10.03
CA LEU A 37 3.88 -9.10 9.92
C LEU A 37 4.41 -8.94 8.50
N ASN A 38 3.73 -8.16 7.66
CA ASN A 38 4.25 -7.79 6.35
C ASN A 38 5.16 -6.56 6.49
N LYS A 39 6.26 -6.56 5.75
CA LYS A 39 7.15 -5.40 5.63
C LYS A 39 6.62 -4.50 4.53
N ILE A 40 6.48 -3.22 4.82
CA ILE A 40 5.99 -2.21 3.88
C ILE A 40 6.97 -1.07 3.90
N ASP A 41 7.55 -0.75 2.76
CA ASP A 41 8.62 0.23 2.68
C ASP A 41 8.78 0.77 1.26
N SER A 42 9.15 2.04 1.09
CA SER A 42 9.57 2.59 -0.20
C SER A 42 8.59 2.39 -1.37
N ASN A 43 7.27 2.35 -1.13
CA ASN A 43 6.31 2.31 -2.24
C ASN A 43 6.05 3.74 -2.77
N TYR A 44 5.58 3.84 -4.02
CA TYR A 44 5.25 5.10 -4.67
C TYR A 44 3.77 5.41 -4.46
N TRP A 45 3.48 6.57 -3.88
CA TRP A 45 2.13 7.00 -3.51
C TRP A 45 1.77 8.30 -4.21
N GLU A 46 0.47 8.57 -4.34
CA GLU A 46 0.05 9.89 -4.83
C GLU A 46 0.65 11.02 -3.97
N ARG A 47 1.03 12.09 -4.68
CA ARG A 47 1.81 13.22 -4.18
C ARG A 47 0.96 14.14 -3.30
N LEU A 48 0.53 13.62 -2.15
CA LEU A 48 -0.26 14.37 -1.18
C LEU A 48 0.57 15.09 -0.13
N ILE A 49 1.81 14.63 0.16
CA ILE A 49 2.87 15.22 1.01
C ILE A 49 3.90 14.08 1.22
N ASN A 50 5.19 14.32 0.95
CA ASN A 50 6.27 13.32 1.07
C ASN A 50 6.82 13.18 2.51
N ILE A 51 6.23 13.87 3.48
CA ILE A 51 6.75 13.99 4.85
C ILE A 51 5.94 13.13 5.84
N VAL A 52 4.90 12.44 5.37
CA VAL A 52 4.04 11.63 6.24
C VAL A 52 4.04 10.16 5.80
N PRO A 53 4.08 9.22 6.76
CA PRO A 53 3.83 7.81 6.49
C PRO A 53 2.51 7.64 5.73
N LYS A 54 2.47 6.69 4.79
CA LYS A 54 1.31 6.47 3.93
C LYS A 54 0.45 5.36 4.53
N PRO A 55 -0.79 5.67 4.94
CA PRO A 55 -1.66 4.68 5.54
C PRO A 55 -2.24 3.76 4.48
N MET A 56 -2.34 2.49 4.83
CA MET A 56 -3.15 1.49 4.16
C MET A 56 -4.26 1.09 5.11
N PHE A 57 -5.47 0.98 4.59
CA PHE A 57 -6.65 0.69 5.39
C PHE A 57 -7.17 -0.70 5.08
N GLY A 58 -7.54 -1.44 6.12
CA GLY A 58 -8.00 -2.81 5.95
C GLY A 58 -8.58 -3.40 7.23
N ILE A 59 -8.53 -4.72 7.32
CA ILE A 59 -8.99 -5.50 8.47
C ILE A 59 -7.81 -6.35 8.97
N LEU A 60 -7.34 -6.05 10.18
CA LEU A 60 -6.49 -6.92 10.98
C LEU A 60 -7.39 -8.04 11.55
N PHE A 61 -7.03 -9.30 11.38
CA PHE A 61 -7.72 -10.45 12.00
C PHE A 61 -9.27 -10.44 11.96
N PHE A 62 -9.85 -11.05 10.93
CA PHE A 62 -11.30 -11.29 10.73
C PHE A 62 -12.20 -10.03 10.70
N ILE A 63 -12.22 -9.22 11.76
CA ILE A 63 -13.14 -8.09 11.94
C ILE A 63 -12.52 -6.82 12.53
N VAL A 64 -11.24 -6.82 12.94
CA VAL A 64 -10.65 -5.62 13.57
C VAL A 64 -10.20 -4.64 12.49
N PRO A 65 -10.75 -3.41 12.40
CA PRO A 65 -10.25 -2.42 11.46
C PRO A 65 -8.78 -2.14 11.71
N GLY A 66 -8.01 -2.04 10.64
CA GLY A 66 -6.57 -1.96 10.66
C GLY A 66 -6.03 -0.79 9.87
N ILE A 67 -4.95 -0.21 10.37
CA ILE A 67 -4.12 0.72 9.63
C ILE A 67 -2.70 0.18 9.65
N LEU A 68 -2.12 0.00 8.47
CA LEU A 68 -0.69 -0.25 8.28
C LEU A 68 -0.07 0.98 7.64
N PHE A 69 1.22 1.22 7.89
CA PHE A 69 1.89 2.40 7.37
C PHE A 69 3.11 2.00 6.57
N ASP A 70 3.27 2.62 5.40
CA ASP A 70 4.56 2.76 4.73
C ASP A 70 5.27 3.95 5.38
N TRP A 71 6.29 3.67 6.20
CA TRP A 71 6.98 4.69 6.99
C TRP A 71 8.01 5.48 6.18
N ASN A 72 8.54 4.88 5.09
CA ASN A 72 9.48 5.53 4.21
C ASN A 72 8.95 5.50 2.76
N PRO A 73 7.87 6.26 2.45
CA PRO A 73 7.38 6.35 1.09
C PRO A 73 8.50 6.77 0.13
N ALA A 74 8.59 6.14 -1.03
CA ALA A 74 9.59 6.52 -2.02
C ALA A 74 9.28 7.94 -2.54
N SER A 75 10.32 8.78 -2.57
CA SER A 75 10.27 10.04 -3.31
C SER A 75 10.56 9.75 -4.79
N GLU A 76 9.77 10.34 -5.70
CA GLU A 76 10.11 10.48 -7.13
C GLU A 76 11.60 10.82 -7.36
N PRO A 77 12.25 10.35 -8.46
CA PRO A 77 11.69 10.39 -9.81
C PRO A 77 11.63 9.07 -10.61
N TYR A 78 10.77 9.12 -11.63
CA TYR A 78 10.52 8.15 -12.71
C TYR A 78 11.65 8.08 -13.73
N ASP A 79 12.86 7.68 -13.35
CA ASP A 79 13.83 7.30 -14.38
C ASP A 79 13.52 5.88 -14.85
N ILE A 80 12.48 5.77 -15.68
CA ILE A 80 12.31 4.65 -16.60
C ILE A 80 13.14 5.02 -17.83
N ASP A 81 14.36 4.49 -17.93
CA ASP A 81 15.08 4.41 -19.20
C ASP A 81 14.42 3.38 -20.14
#